data_AF-A0A920KP80-F1
#
_entry.id   AF-A0A920KP80-F1
#
_cell.length_a   1.000
_cell.length_b   1.000
_cell.length_c   1.000
_cell.angle_alpha   90.00
_cell.angle_beta   90.00
_cell.angle_gamma   90.00
#
_symmetry.space_group_name_H-M   'P 1'
#
loop_
_entity.id
_entity.type
_entity.pdbx_description
1 polymer ?
#
loop_
_entity_poly.entity_id
_entity_poly.type
_entity_poly.pdbx_seq_one_letter_code
_entity_poly.pdbx_strand_id
1 'polypeptide(L)'
;MYRVTIFLEWCFIPAHCILMHTIMVFTAFIIPQRRNQLPRNVGVIAIRFGLLAALAWYAPAAFIGYLIAYMLMIVVLRFVDGLEHDYPYRTNLYTDEVSEHKGDLEWEQEHTFSPILSWRYEWINWLILNFGYHNAHHAKPTTPWFELPALHRKLFGDDPDTVIRLWPQLVMYCRYRRYRIFHDAPGLEPGVGQGFLRAAQSARLTGGNAASFLTSF
;
A
#
# COMPACT_ATOMS: atom_id res chain seq x y z
N MET A 1 6.70 9.34 21.29
CA MET A 1 5.85 9.03 20.13
C MET A 1 6.60 8.18 19.11
N TYR A 2 7.68 8.69 18.51
CA TYR A 2 8.45 7.96 17.49
C TYR A 2 8.98 6.56 17.89
N ARG A 3 9.63 6.43 19.05
CA ARG A 3 10.12 5.12 19.55
C ARG A 3 9.00 4.09 19.75
N VAL A 4 7.81 4.55 20.14
CA VAL A 4 6.63 3.68 20.31
C VAL A 4 6.14 3.20 18.95
N THR A 5 6.08 4.07 17.94
CA THR A 5 5.74 3.70 16.57
C THR A 5 6.68 2.62 16.03
N ILE A 6 8.00 2.79 16.17
CA ILE A 6 8.98 1.78 15.74
C ILE A 6 8.77 0.45 16.46
N PHE A 7 8.53 0.49 17.78
CA PHE A 7 8.32 -0.71 18.57
C PHE A 7 7.06 -1.46 18.14
N LEU A 8 5.96 -0.75 17.92
CA LEU A 8 4.71 -1.34 17.43
C LEU A 8 4.88 -1.93 16.03
N GLU A 9 5.57 -1.23 15.12
CA GLU A 9 5.89 -1.74 13.78
C GLU A 9 6.75 -3.00 13.85
N TRP A 10 7.71 -3.04 14.79
CA TRP A 10 8.47 -4.27 15.07
C TRP A 10 7.56 -5.41 15.56
N CYS A 11 6.52 -5.13 16.34
CA CYS A 11 5.49 -6.10 16.74
C CYS A 11 4.43 -6.38 15.66
N PHE A 12 4.64 -6.00 14.39
CA PHE A 12 3.67 -6.15 13.29
C PHE A 12 2.36 -5.37 13.47
N ILE A 13 2.37 -4.37 14.35
CA ILE A 13 1.26 -3.42 14.50
C ILE A 13 1.58 -2.22 13.59
N PRO A 14 0.78 -1.95 12.53
CA PRO A 14 1.01 -0.90 11.54
C PRO A 14 0.78 0.53 12.08
N ALA A 15 1.47 0.89 13.15
CA ALA A 15 1.28 2.13 13.89
C ALA A 15 1.55 3.38 13.04
N HIS A 16 2.53 3.34 12.13
CA HIS A 16 2.77 4.47 11.23
C HIS A 16 1.58 4.68 10.30
N CYS A 17 1.07 3.62 9.67
CA CYS A 17 -0.08 3.72 8.78
C CYS A 17 -1.35 4.18 9.51
N ILE A 18 -1.59 3.68 10.73
CA ILE A 18 -2.71 4.12 11.59
C ILE A 18 -2.60 5.61 11.92
N LEU A 19 -1.39 6.08 12.25
CA LEU A 19 -1.14 7.50 12.50
C LEU A 19 -1.48 8.34 11.26
N MET A 20 -1.00 7.92 10.08
CA MET A 20 -1.29 8.67 8.85
C MET A 20 -2.79 8.67 8.53
N HIS A 21 -3.48 7.55 8.70
CA HIS A 21 -4.95 7.49 8.58
C HIS A 21 -5.66 8.38 9.58
N THR A 22 -5.15 8.49 10.81
CA THR A 22 -5.71 9.40 11.82
C THR A 22 -5.58 10.85 11.36
N ILE A 23 -4.42 11.25 10.85
CA ILE A 23 -4.23 12.60 10.27
C ILE A 23 -5.22 12.82 9.13
N MET A 24 -5.41 11.83 8.26
CA MET A 24 -6.37 11.88 7.15
C MET A 24 -7.82 12.06 7.62
N VAL A 25 -8.25 11.37 8.68
CA VAL A 25 -9.59 11.54 9.27
C VAL A 25 -9.82 12.97 9.75
N PHE A 26 -8.78 13.65 10.24
CA PHE A 26 -8.86 15.02 10.76
C PHE A 26 -8.30 16.08 9.79
N THR A 27 -8.18 15.77 8.50
CA THR A 27 -7.52 16.66 7.52
C THR A 27 -8.15 18.05 7.45
N ALA A 28 -9.47 18.20 7.55
CA ALA A 28 -10.10 19.54 7.51
C ALA A 28 -9.78 20.41 8.73
N PHE A 29 -9.36 19.80 9.84
CA PHE A 29 -8.94 20.49 11.06
C PHE A 29 -7.45 20.85 11.03
N ILE A 30 -6.64 19.99 10.39
CA ILE A 30 -5.17 20.09 10.36
C ILE A 30 -4.71 20.96 9.17
N ILE A 31 -5.30 20.78 7.99
CA ILE A 31 -4.88 21.42 6.74
C ILE A 31 -5.75 22.66 6.45
N PRO A 32 -5.19 23.88 6.45
CA PRO A 32 -5.96 25.11 6.22
C PRO A 32 -6.76 25.13 4.90
N GLN A 33 -6.19 24.57 3.84
CA GLN A 33 -6.79 24.50 2.50
C GLN A 33 -8.05 23.63 2.44
N ARG A 34 -8.30 22.77 3.45
CA ARG A 34 -9.48 21.89 3.53
C ARG A 34 -10.55 22.36 4.50
N ARG A 35 -10.42 23.55 5.10
CA ARG A 35 -11.39 24.04 6.11
C ARG A 35 -12.82 24.17 5.58
N ASN A 36 -13.01 24.38 4.28
CA ASN A 36 -14.32 24.35 3.65
C ASN A 36 -15.01 22.98 3.72
N GLN A 37 -14.25 21.89 3.90
CA GLN A 37 -14.77 20.53 4.05
C GLN A 37 -15.15 20.19 5.50
N LEU A 38 -14.95 21.10 6.45
CA LEU A 38 -15.14 20.85 7.88
C LEU A 38 -16.55 20.32 8.23
N PRO A 39 -17.67 20.87 7.71
CA PRO A 39 -19.00 20.34 8.03
C PRO A 39 -19.17 18.88 7.59
N ARG A 40 -18.70 18.55 6.38
CA ARG A 40 -18.71 17.18 5.86
C ARG A 40 -17.80 16.28 6.69
N ASN A 41 -16.60 16.74 7.04
CA ASN A 41 -15.65 15.97 7.83
C ASN A 41 -16.21 15.65 9.22
N VAL A 42 -16.81 16.63 9.90
CA VAL A 42 -17.50 16.44 11.17
C VAL A 42 -18.64 15.44 11.04
N GLY A 43 -19.49 15.58 10.02
CA GLY A 43 -20.61 14.66 9.78
C GLY A 43 -20.15 13.21 9.57
N VAL A 44 -19.10 13.00 8.76
CA VAL A 44 -18.54 11.66 8.53
C VAL A 44 -17.94 11.07 9.82
N ILE A 45 -17.21 11.86 10.61
CA ILE A 45 -16.66 11.41 11.90
C ILE A 45 -17.79 11.04 12.84
N ALA A 46 -18.78 11.91 13.02
CA ALA A 46 -19.90 11.69 13.94
C ALA A 46 -20.69 10.43 13.58
N ILE A 47 -21.01 10.23 12.30
CA ILE A 47 -21.74 9.05 11.83
C ILE A 47 -20.89 7.78 12.02
N ARG A 48 -19.64 7.77 11.54
CA ARG A 48 -18.79 6.56 11.64
C ARG A 48 -18.47 6.20 13.08
N PHE A 49 -18.12 7.18 13.92
CA PHE A 49 -17.87 6.98 15.33
C PHE A 49 -19.14 6.53 16.06
N GLY A 50 -20.28 7.15 15.79
CA GLY A 50 -21.57 6.78 16.38
C GLY A 50 -21.95 5.33 16.06
N LEU A 51 -21.79 4.90 14.81
CA LEU A 51 -22.02 3.51 14.39
C LEU A 51 -21.05 2.54 15.08
N LEU A 52 -19.75 2.88 15.15
CA LEU A 52 -18.76 2.04 15.83
C LEU A 52 -19.03 1.93 17.34
N ALA A 53 -19.41 3.03 17.99
CA ALA A 53 -19.77 3.07 19.40
C ALA A 53 -21.04 2.27 19.68
N ALA A 54 -22.06 2.39 18.83
CA ALA A 54 -23.27 1.57 18.91
C ALA A 54 -22.95 0.08 18.74
N LEU A 55 -22.07 -0.28 17.81
CA LEU A 55 -21.60 -1.67 17.64
C LEU A 55 -20.85 -2.17 18.88
N ALA A 56 -19.94 -1.36 19.43
CA ALA A 56 -19.18 -1.69 20.63
C ALA A 56 -20.08 -1.92 21.84
N TRP A 57 -21.14 -1.10 21.97
CA TRP A 57 -22.13 -1.24 23.05
C TRP A 57 -23.03 -2.47 22.85
N TYR A 58 -23.57 -2.67 21.65
CA TYR A 58 -24.55 -3.72 21.35
C TYR A 58 -23.91 -5.11 21.21
N ALA A 59 -22.76 -5.19 20.55
CA ALA A 59 -22.06 -6.44 20.25
C ALA A 59 -20.53 -6.27 20.37
N PRO A 60 -19.97 -6.25 21.60
CA PRO A 60 -18.54 -6.05 21.83
C PRO A 60 -17.64 -7.03 21.08
N ALA A 61 -18.07 -8.30 20.94
CA ALA A 61 -17.32 -9.31 20.17
C ALA A 61 -17.23 -8.94 18.68
N ALA A 62 -18.31 -8.44 18.08
CA ALA A 62 -18.32 -7.99 16.69
C ALA A 62 -17.43 -6.75 16.50
N PHE A 63 -17.41 -5.84 17.48
CA PHE A 63 -16.50 -4.70 17.49
C PHE A 63 -15.03 -5.14 17.51
N ILE A 64 -14.64 -6.09 18.37
CA ILE A 64 -13.27 -6.64 18.39
C ILE A 64 -12.95 -7.30 17.04
N GLY A 65 -13.88 -8.08 16.48
CA GLY A 65 -13.72 -8.69 15.16
C GLY A 65 -13.49 -7.67 14.05
N TYR A 66 -14.23 -6.55 14.08
CA TYR A 66 -14.02 -5.44 13.15
C TYR A 66 -12.62 -4.83 13.28
N LEU A 67 -12.13 -4.59 14.50
CA LEU A 67 -10.79 -4.06 14.73
C LEU A 67 -9.71 -5.01 14.18
N ILE A 68 -9.85 -6.32 14.43
CA ILE A 68 -8.92 -7.33 13.92
C ILE A 68 -8.94 -7.34 12.38
N ALA A 69 -10.14 -7.36 11.77
CA ALA A 69 -10.29 -7.35 10.32
C ALA A 69 -9.66 -6.10 9.68
N TYR A 70 -9.89 -4.92 10.28
CA TYR A 70 -9.29 -3.66 9.81
C TYR A 70 -7.77 -3.67 9.92
N MET A 71 -7.22 -4.21 11.02
CA MET A 71 -5.78 -4.36 11.21
C MET A 71 -5.16 -5.32 10.19
N LEU A 72 -5.79 -6.47 9.95
CA LEU A 72 -5.36 -7.42 8.93
C LEU A 72 -5.40 -6.82 7.54
N MET A 73 -6.47 -6.08 7.21
CA MET A 73 -6.58 -5.34 5.96
C MET A 73 -5.40 -4.36 5.80
N ILE A 74 -5.10 -3.52 6.80
CA ILE A 74 -3.95 -2.60 6.72
C ILE A 74 -2.64 -3.37 6.52
N VAL A 75 -2.42 -4.46 7.24
CA VAL A 75 -1.21 -5.30 7.12
C VAL A 75 -1.06 -5.82 5.69
N VAL A 76 -2.14 -6.36 5.11
CA VAL A 76 -2.16 -6.90 3.74
C VAL A 76 -1.92 -5.79 2.71
N LEU A 77 -2.60 -4.64 2.83
CA LEU A 77 -2.40 -3.54 1.89
C LEU A 77 -0.96 -3.05 1.92
N ARG A 78 -0.39 -2.80 3.11
CA ARG A 78 1.01 -2.38 3.25
C ARG A 78 2.00 -3.42 2.74
N PHE A 79 1.66 -4.69 2.84
CA PHE A 79 2.51 -5.79 2.39
C PHE A 79 2.68 -5.78 0.87
N VAL A 80 1.58 -5.65 0.13
CA VAL A 80 1.59 -5.71 -1.34
C VAL A 80 1.99 -4.36 -1.96
N ASP A 81 1.33 -3.26 -1.55
CA ASP A 81 1.53 -1.88 -2.05
C ASP A 81 2.98 -1.39 -1.90
N GLY A 82 3.69 -1.89 -0.88
CA GLY A 82 5.07 -1.51 -0.62
C GLY A 82 6.07 -1.88 -1.72
N LEU A 83 5.68 -2.64 -2.75
CA LEU A 83 6.60 -3.10 -3.80
C LEU A 83 6.09 -2.80 -5.20
N GLU A 84 4.94 -2.13 -5.31
CA GLU A 84 4.24 -1.88 -6.56
C GLU A 84 4.92 -0.82 -7.42
N HIS A 85 5.63 0.13 -6.79
CA HIS A 85 6.31 1.23 -7.45
C HIS A 85 7.67 1.53 -6.81
N ASP A 86 8.62 2.03 -7.60
CA ASP A 86 9.90 2.54 -7.11
C ASP A 86 9.97 4.09 -7.08
N TYR A 87 8.90 4.77 -7.52
CA TYR A 87 8.75 6.21 -7.41
C TYR A 87 7.88 6.61 -6.20
N PRO A 88 8.16 7.78 -5.58
CA PRO A 88 7.44 8.22 -4.40
C PRO A 88 6.07 8.83 -4.72
N TYR A 89 5.23 8.90 -3.69
CA TYR A 89 4.04 9.77 -3.72
C TYR A 89 4.44 11.23 -3.95
N ARG A 90 3.61 11.96 -4.70
CA ARG A 90 3.75 13.41 -4.89
C ARG A 90 2.76 14.13 -3.99
N THR A 91 3.26 15.05 -3.18
CA THR A 91 2.44 15.88 -2.26
C THR A 91 2.10 17.23 -2.88
N ASN A 92 1.68 17.22 -4.15
CA ASN A 92 1.43 18.41 -4.96
C ASN A 92 -0.05 18.81 -5.01
N LEU A 93 -0.89 18.25 -4.12
CA LEU A 93 -2.34 18.45 -4.12
C LEU A 93 -2.78 19.94 -4.10
N TYR A 94 -1.98 20.82 -3.51
CA TYR A 94 -2.26 22.27 -3.40
C TYR A 94 -1.37 23.13 -4.30
N THR A 95 -0.75 22.53 -5.31
CA THR A 95 0.15 23.21 -6.24
C THR A 95 -0.20 22.80 -7.66
N ASP A 96 0.11 23.65 -8.63
CA ASP A 96 -0.05 23.34 -10.06
C ASP A 96 1.14 22.55 -10.64
N GLU A 97 2.04 22.06 -9.79
CA GLU A 97 3.21 21.29 -10.20
C GLU A 97 2.78 19.97 -10.84
N VAL A 98 3.08 19.81 -12.12
CA VAL A 98 2.82 18.57 -12.86
C VAL A 98 3.97 17.59 -12.64
N SER A 99 3.67 16.31 -12.45
CA SER A 99 4.70 15.27 -12.40
C SER A 99 5.44 15.19 -13.74
N GLU A 100 6.76 15.08 -13.69
CA GLU A 100 7.65 15.00 -14.87
C GLU A 100 7.21 13.92 -15.87
N HIS A 101 6.80 12.76 -15.36
CA HIS A 101 6.38 11.60 -16.16
C HIS A 101 4.86 11.47 -16.29
N LYS A 102 4.10 12.55 -16.09
CA LYS A 102 2.63 12.47 -16.18
C LYS A 102 2.19 12.06 -17.59
N GLY A 103 1.60 10.87 -17.70
CA GLY A 103 1.11 10.32 -18.96
C GLY A 103 2.17 9.59 -19.78
N ASP A 104 3.38 9.42 -19.25
CA ASP A 104 4.42 8.58 -19.83
C ASP A 104 4.17 7.11 -19.45
N LEU A 105 3.47 6.40 -20.33
CA LEU A 105 3.06 5.01 -20.09
C LEU A 105 4.24 4.04 -20.10
N GLU A 106 5.30 4.33 -20.86
CA GLU A 106 6.49 3.47 -20.91
C GLU A 106 7.25 3.57 -19.59
N TRP A 107 7.47 4.79 -19.12
CA TRP A 107 8.06 5.04 -17.81
C TRP A 107 7.20 4.44 -16.68
N GLU A 108 5.89 4.66 -16.69
CA GLU A 108 4.99 4.12 -15.67
C GLU A 108 5.07 2.58 -15.62
N GLN A 109 5.14 1.91 -16.77
CA GLN A 109 5.27 0.45 -16.81
C GLN A 109 6.65 -0.05 -16.35
N GLU A 110 7.74 0.63 -16.73
CA GLU A 110 9.09 0.27 -16.29
C GLU A 110 9.26 0.38 -14.77
N HIS A 111 8.55 1.34 -14.17
CA HIS A 111 8.64 1.69 -12.76
C HIS A 111 7.48 1.14 -11.90
N THR A 112 6.67 0.26 -12.49
CA THR A 112 5.60 -0.49 -11.83
C THR A 112 5.98 -1.97 -11.77
N PHE A 113 5.64 -2.66 -10.68
CA PHE A 113 5.99 -4.06 -10.47
C PHE A 113 4.81 -4.87 -9.98
N SER A 114 4.78 -6.16 -10.33
CA SER A 114 3.72 -7.09 -9.95
C SER A 114 4.15 -7.98 -8.78
N PRO A 115 3.81 -7.64 -7.51
CA PRO A 115 4.05 -8.47 -6.35
C PRO A 115 3.01 -9.59 -6.22
N ILE A 116 3.29 -10.74 -6.84
CA ILE A 116 2.39 -11.90 -6.86
C ILE A 116 2.52 -12.77 -5.59
N LEU A 117 1.41 -13.31 -5.10
CA LEU A 117 1.42 -14.27 -3.99
C LEU A 117 1.80 -15.68 -4.46
N SER A 118 1.34 -16.07 -5.64
CA SER A 118 1.70 -17.36 -6.22
C SER A 118 1.72 -17.31 -7.72
N TRP A 119 2.83 -17.77 -8.30
CA TRP A 119 2.91 -18.00 -9.74
C TRP A 119 2.25 -19.32 -10.14
N ARG A 120 2.43 -20.36 -9.32
CA ARG A 120 1.97 -21.73 -9.63
C ARG A 120 0.47 -21.92 -9.41
N TYR A 121 -0.09 -21.27 -8.40
CA TYR A 121 -1.47 -21.47 -7.97
C TYR A 121 -2.23 -20.15 -7.99
N GLU A 122 -2.80 -19.79 -9.13
CA GLU A 122 -3.46 -18.50 -9.34
C GLU A 122 -4.53 -18.17 -8.29
N TRP A 123 -5.27 -19.17 -7.81
CA TRP A 123 -6.33 -18.99 -6.81
C TRP A 123 -5.82 -18.41 -5.49
N ILE A 124 -4.52 -18.54 -5.17
CA ILE A 124 -3.92 -17.91 -3.99
C ILE A 124 -3.93 -16.38 -4.14
N ASN A 125 -3.76 -15.87 -5.36
CA ASN A 125 -3.82 -14.43 -5.62
C ASN A 125 -5.25 -13.86 -5.43
N TRP A 126 -6.30 -14.70 -5.44
CA TRP A 126 -7.67 -14.26 -5.17
C TRP A 126 -7.85 -13.75 -3.73
N LEU A 127 -6.98 -14.16 -2.79
CA LEU A 127 -6.98 -13.65 -1.42
C LEU A 127 -6.78 -12.13 -1.34
N ILE A 128 -6.10 -11.57 -2.34
CA ILE A 128 -5.91 -10.13 -2.50
C ILE A 128 -6.61 -9.61 -3.75
N LEU A 129 -7.64 -10.31 -4.24
CA LEU A 129 -8.37 -9.94 -5.46
C LEU A 129 -7.42 -9.69 -6.64
N ASN A 130 -6.41 -10.54 -6.83
CA ASN A 130 -5.40 -10.40 -7.89
C ASN A 130 -4.67 -9.05 -7.93
N PHE A 131 -4.70 -8.27 -6.84
CA PHE A 131 -4.10 -6.93 -6.74
C PHE A 131 -2.62 -6.92 -7.15
N GLY A 132 -1.88 -7.98 -6.81
CA GLY A 132 -0.47 -8.13 -7.17
C GLY A 132 -0.16 -8.21 -8.67
N TYR A 133 -1.14 -8.35 -9.57
CA TYR A 133 -0.94 -8.23 -11.03
C TYR A 133 -0.94 -6.75 -11.47
N HIS A 134 -0.08 -5.97 -10.82
CA HIS A 134 -0.16 -4.51 -10.83
C HIS A 134 0.26 -3.88 -12.16
N ASN A 135 1.25 -4.44 -12.86
CA ASN A 135 1.58 -3.98 -14.22
C ASN A 135 0.39 -4.12 -15.17
N ALA A 136 -0.35 -5.24 -15.08
CA ALA A 136 -1.54 -5.47 -15.87
C ALA A 136 -2.68 -4.52 -15.49
N HIS A 137 -2.81 -4.21 -14.19
CA HIS A 137 -3.74 -3.19 -13.71
C HIS A 137 -3.40 -1.81 -14.31
N HIS A 138 -2.14 -1.36 -14.22
CA HIS A 138 -1.71 -0.09 -14.80
C HIS A 138 -1.88 -0.05 -16.32
N ALA A 139 -1.65 -1.17 -17.02
CA ALA A 139 -1.84 -1.24 -18.46
C ALA A 139 -3.32 -1.12 -18.88
N LYS A 140 -4.23 -1.64 -18.06
CA LYS A 140 -5.68 -1.54 -18.29
C LYS A 140 -6.46 -1.48 -16.97
N PRO A 141 -6.61 -0.29 -16.36
CA PRO A 141 -7.21 -0.15 -15.02
C PRO A 141 -8.68 -0.54 -14.94
N THR A 142 -9.37 -0.63 -16.08
CA THR A 142 -10.77 -1.03 -16.19
C THR A 142 -10.98 -2.54 -16.27
N THR A 143 -9.92 -3.33 -16.36
CA THR A 143 -10.02 -4.79 -16.36
C THR A 143 -10.46 -5.29 -14.98
N PRO A 144 -11.48 -6.16 -14.91
CA PRO A 144 -11.92 -6.72 -13.64
C PRO A 144 -10.83 -7.60 -13.04
N TRP A 145 -10.75 -7.62 -11.72
CA TRP A 145 -9.65 -8.26 -11.00
C TRP A 145 -9.44 -9.74 -11.36
N PHE A 146 -10.52 -10.50 -11.63
CA PHE A 146 -10.45 -11.92 -11.97
C PHE A 146 -9.86 -12.19 -13.37
N GLU A 147 -9.79 -11.18 -14.25
CA GLU A 147 -9.17 -11.27 -15.58
C GLU A 147 -7.71 -10.81 -15.61
N LEU A 148 -7.22 -10.17 -14.54
CA LEU A 148 -5.84 -9.66 -14.48
C LEU A 148 -4.76 -10.72 -14.75
N PRO A 149 -4.87 -11.99 -14.30
CA PRO A 149 -3.86 -13.01 -14.63
C PRO A 149 -3.79 -13.29 -16.14
N ALA A 150 -4.94 -13.37 -16.81
CA ALA A 150 -5.00 -13.59 -18.26
C ALA A 150 -4.48 -12.38 -19.03
N LEU A 151 -4.81 -11.17 -18.57
CA LEU A 151 -4.27 -9.93 -19.14
C LEU A 151 -2.75 -9.85 -18.96
N HIS A 152 -2.24 -10.17 -17.77
CA HIS A 152 -0.81 -10.18 -17.48
C HIS A 152 -0.06 -11.09 -18.44
N ARG A 153 -0.51 -12.35 -18.61
CA ARG A 153 0.09 -13.28 -19.58
C ARG A 153 0.10 -12.75 -21.00
N LYS A 154 -0.98 -12.08 -21.41
CA LYS A 154 -1.10 -11.51 -22.75
C LYS A 154 -0.11 -10.37 -22.99
N LEU A 155 0.11 -9.52 -21.99
CA LEU A 155 0.91 -8.29 -22.12
C LEU A 155 2.39 -8.49 -21.77
N PHE A 156 2.68 -9.30 -20.75
CA PHE A 156 4.01 -9.44 -20.16
C PHE A 156 4.57 -10.87 -20.27
N GLY A 157 3.79 -11.81 -20.79
CA GLY A 157 4.19 -13.20 -20.94
C GLY A 157 4.01 -14.03 -19.66
N ASP A 158 4.62 -15.22 -19.65
CA ASP A 158 4.50 -16.20 -18.58
C ASP A 158 5.89 -16.58 -18.02
N ASP A 159 6.66 -15.55 -17.65
CA ASP A 159 7.98 -15.71 -17.04
C ASP A 159 7.97 -15.24 -15.56
N PRO A 160 8.21 -16.15 -14.58
CA PRO A 160 8.24 -15.80 -13.16
C PRO A 160 9.34 -14.83 -12.73
N ASP A 161 10.33 -14.56 -13.59
CA ASP A 161 11.39 -13.59 -13.33
C ASP A 161 11.00 -12.15 -13.73
N THR A 162 9.82 -11.95 -14.32
CA THR A 162 9.24 -10.61 -14.61
C THR A 162 8.49 -9.99 -13.43
N VAL A 163 8.36 -10.73 -12.33
CA VAL A 163 7.48 -10.40 -11.20
C VAL A 163 8.21 -10.55 -9.87
N ILE A 164 7.69 -9.92 -8.81
CA ILE A 164 8.23 -10.09 -7.46
C ILE A 164 7.48 -11.26 -6.81
N ARG A 165 8.15 -12.37 -6.56
CA ARG A 165 7.55 -13.56 -5.94
C ARG A 165 7.37 -13.41 -4.42
N LEU A 166 6.45 -14.17 -3.83
CA LEU A 166 6.07 -14.07 -2.43
C LEU A 166 7.22 -14.15 -1.42
N TRP A 167 8.18 -15.07 -1.60
CA TRP A 167 9.21 -15.29 -0.59
C TRP A 167 10.08 -14.05 -0.32
N PRO A 168 10.65 -13.40 -1.35
CA PRO A 168 11.32 -12.11 -1.16
C PRO A 168 10.45 -11.04 -0.51
N GLN A 169 9.16 -10.94 -0.88
CA GLN A 169 8.23 -9.98 -0.27
C GLN A 169 8.11 -10.23 1.24
N LEU A 170 7.92 -11.49 1.67
CA LEU A 170 7.84 -11.88 3.08
C LEU A 170 9.13 -11.55 3.84
N VAL A 171 10.29 -11.86 3.25
CA VAL A 171 11.59 -11.54 3.85
C VAL A 171 11.73 -10.04 4.03
N MET A 172 11.42 -9.24 3.01
CA MET A 172 11.48 -7.78 3.09
C MET A 172 10.51 -7.22 4.13
N TYR A 173 9.27 -7.70 4.17
CA TYR A 173 8.30 -7.25 5.17
C TYR A 173 8.77 -7.57 6.60
N CYS A 174 9.23 -8.80 6.84
CA CYS A 174 9.74 -9.24 8.13
C CYS A 174 11.10 -8.65 8.51
N ARG A 175 11.89 -8.14 7.57
CA ARG A 175 13.19 -7.53 7.87
C ARG A 175 13.09 -6.01 7.98
N TYR A 176 12.32 -5.38 7.10
CA TYR A 176 12.36 -3.96 6.84
C TYR A 176 11.10 -3.18 7.24
N ARG A 177 10.04 -3.81 7.79
CA ARG A 177 8.80 -3.10 8.18
C ARG A 177 9.00 -1.82 8.99
N ARG A 178 9.95 -1.80 9.94
CA ARG A 178 10.25 -0.60 10.74
C ARG A 178 11.06 0.45 9.96
N TYR A 179 11.91 -0.01 9.06
CA TYR A 179 12.80 0.83 8.25
C TYR A 179 12.04 1.53 7.12
N ARG A 180 10.90 1.00 6.69
CA ARG A 180 10.01 1.64 5.71
C ARG A 180 9.44 3.00 6.16
N ILE A 181 9.58 3.37 7.43
CA ILE A 181 9.15 4.68 7.92
C ILE A 181 10.15 5.78 7.51
N PHE A 182 11.46 5.48 7.47
CA PHE A 182 12.53 6.46 7.16
C PHE A 182 13.38 6.08 5.95
N HIS A 183 13.19 4.89 5.40
CA HIS A 183 14.02 4.30 4.37
C HIS A 183 15.52 4.28 4.72
N ASP A 184 15.83 3.98 5.98
CA ASP A 184 17.18 4.08 6.57
C ASP A 184 17.82 2.71 6.87
N ALA A 185 17.38 1.64 6.21
CA ALA A 185 17.99 0.32 6.44
C ALA A 185 19.43 0.28 5.90
N PRO A 186 20.38 -0.30 6.66
CA PRO A 186 21.77 -0.38 6.21
C PRO A 186 21.95 -1.46 5.14
N GLY A 187 22.90 -1.25 4.24
CA GLY A 187 23.34 -2.27 3.27
C GLY A 187 22.32 -2.59 2.16
N LEU A 188 21.41 -1.65 1.87
CA LEU A 188 20.52 -1.75 0.72
C LEU A 188 21.25 -1.29 -0.54
N GLU A 189 20.91 -1.92 -1.67
CA GLU A 189 21.36 -1.46 -2.98
C GLU A 189 20.27 -0.57 -3.60
N PRO A 190 20.57 0.70 -3.93
CA PRO A 190 19.63 1.52 -4.67
C PRO A 190 19.47 0.96 -6.09
N GLY A 191 18.24 0.85 -6.54
CA GLY A 191 17.90 0.42 -7.89
C GLY A 191 16.61 1.06 -8.35
N VAL A 192 16.51 1.29 -9.65
CA VAL A 192 15.30 1.78 -10.33
C VAL A 192 14.94 0.83 -11.48
N GLY A 193 13.67 0.79 -11.88
CA GLY A 193 13.15 -0.07 -12.93
C GLY A 193 13.58 -1.52 -12.75
N GLN A 194 14.27 -2.07 -13.76
CA GLN A 194 14.82 -3.43 -13.70
C GLN A 194 15.81 -3.67 -12.53
N GLY A 195 16.54 -2.64 -12.10
CA GLY A 195 17.39 -2.72 -10.92
C GLY A 195 16.60 -2.90 -9.63
N PHE A 196 15.49 -2.17 -9.50
CA PHE A 196 14.55 -2.33 -8.38
C PHE A 196 13.95 -3.73 -8.36
N LEU A 197 13.47 -4.24 -9.51
CA LEU A 197 12.92 -5.59 -9.63
C LEU A 197 13.92 -6.66 -9.13
N ARG A 198 15.17 -6.62 -9.61
CA ARG A 198 16.21 -7.58 -9.19
C ARG A 198 16.52 -7.50 -7.69
N ALA A 199 16.59 -6.29 -7.14
CA ALA A 199 16.82 -6.08 -5.72
C ALA A 199 15.62 -6.55 -4.87
N ALA A 200 14.39 -6.33 -5.33
CA ALA A 200 13.17 -6.85 -4.70
C ALA A 200 13.13 -8.38 -4.71
N GLN A 201 13.43 -9.01 -5.85
CA GLN A 201 13.52 -10.46 -5.99
C GLN A 201 14.62 -11.08 -5.12
N SER A 202 15.63 -10.31 -4.76
CA SER A 202 16.72 -10.72 -3.86
C SER A 202 16.50 -10.32 -2.39
N ALA A 203 15.37 -9.68 -2.07
CA ALA A 203 15.04 -9.12 -0.75
C ALA A 203 16.08 -8.11 -0.21
N ARG A 204 16.62 -7.25 -1.09
CA ARG A 204 17.69 -6.28 -0.81
C ARG A 204 17.24 -4.82 -0.82
N LEU A 205 15.95 -4.55 -0.74
CA LEU A 205 15.39 -3.21 -0.61
C LEU A 205 14.28 -3.15 0.46
N THR A 206 13.95 -1.95 0.93
CA THR A 206 12.90 -1.70 1.93
C THR A 206 11.49 -1.70 1.33
N GLY A 207 11.37 -1.38 0.05
CA GLY A 207 10.11 -1.06 -0.62
C GLY A 207 9.68 0.39 -0.38
N GLY A 208 8.48 0.73 -0.81
CA GLY A 208 7.80 2.01 -0.57
C GLY A 208 7.49 2.26 0.90
N ASN A 209 7.00 3.48 1.16
CA ASN A 209 6.75 3.97 2.52
C ASN A 209 5.88 2.99 3.34
N ALA A 210 6.05 3.01 4.65
CA ALA A 210 5.23 2.33 5.64
C ALA A 210 3.74 2.76 5.65
N ALA A 211 3.31 3.75 4.87
CA ALA A 211 1.89 4.04 4.62
C ALA A 211 1.28 3.06 3.60
N SER A 212 -0.04 2.94 3.54
CA SER A 212 -0.73 2.29 2.41
C SER A 212 -1.34 3.33 1.48
N PHE A 213 -1.66 2.94 0.24
CA PHE A 213 -2.33 3.78 -0.77
C PHE A 213 -3.65 4.41 -0.31
N LEU A 214 -4.26 3.91 0.77
CA LEU A 214 -5.43 4.54 1.41
C LEU A 214 -5.08 5.88 2.09
N THR A 215 -3.80 6.23 2.14
CA THR A 215 -3.29 7.49 2.64
C THR A 215 -3.06 8.44 1.47
N SER A 216 -4.03 9.30 1.18
CA SER A 216 -3.89 10.33 0.13
C SER A 216 -3.28 11.61 0.70
N PHE A 217 -2.06 11.96 0.26
CA PHE A 217 -1.40 13.21 0.66
C PHE A 217 -1.74 14.36 -0.29
#